data_AF-A0A7X0RNC3-F1
#
_entry.id   AF-A0A7X0RNC3-F1
#
_cell.length_a   1.000
_cell.length_b   1.000
_cell.length_c   1.000
_cell.angle_alpha   90.00
_cell.angle_beta   90.00
_cell.angle_gamma   90.00
#
_symmetry.space_group_name_H-M   'P 1'
#
loop_
_entity.id
_entity.type
_entity.pdbx_description
1 polymer ?
#
loop_
_entity_poly.entity_id
_entity_poly.type
_entity_poly.pdbx_seq_one_letter_code
_entity_poly.pdbx_strand_id
1 'polypeptide(L)' 'MLKEEKKPPLPLEVSAREREILAHVAEGLTNKEIASRLFLSEGTVRNYVTALLEKLQLRDRTQLAIYYLNHG' A
#
# COMPACT_ATOMS: atom_id res chain seq x y z
N MET A 1 11.85 18.10 24.01
CA MET A 1 12.11 17.56 22.65
C MET A 1 11.39 16.23 22.54
N LEU A 2 10.24 16.22 21.87
CA LEU A 2 9.57 14.98 21.50
C LEU A 2 10.47 14.30 20.47
N LYS A 3 10.95 13.09 20.76
CA LYS A 3 11.70 12.29 19.79
C LYS A 3 10.73 11.99 18.65
N GLU A 4 11.05 12.39 17.42
CA GLU A 4 10.37 11.88 16.25
C GLU A 4 10.63 10.37 16.21
N GLU A 5 9.64 9.57 16.63
CA GLU A 5 9.69 8.14 16.42
C GLU A 5 9.63 7.87 14.93
N LYS A 6 10.80 7.63 14.33
CA LYS A 6 10.90 7.24 12.92
C LYS A 6 10.20 5.90 12.76
N LYS A 7 9.09 5.91 12.02
CA LYS A 7 8.39 4.71 11.60
C LYS A 7 9.37 3.74 10.93
N PRO A 8 9.29 2.44 11.22
CA PRO A 8 10.13 1.46 10.55
C PRO A 8 9.85 1.50 9.04
N PRO A 9 10.88 1.56 8.18
CA PRO A 9 10.67 1.68 6.75
C PRO A 9 9.94 0.45 6.20
N LEU A 10 9.22 0.65 5.09
CA LEU A 10 8.65 -0.47 4.33
C LEU A 10 9.75 -1.49 3.94
N PRO A 11 9.45 -2.81 3.95
CA PRO A 11 10.40 -3.83 3.56
C PRO A 11 10.96 -3.60 2.15
N LEU A 12 12.24 -3.91 1.95
CA LEU A 12 12.93 -3.73 0.66
C LEU A 12 12.29 -4.56 -0.48
N GLU A 13 11.63 -5.66 -0.13
CA GLU A 13 10.88 -6.52 -1.06
C GLU A 13 9.60 -5.88 -1.60
N VAL A 14 9.13 -4.78 -1.01
CA VAL A 14 8.08 -3.95 -1.59
C VAL A 14 8.71 -3.09 -2.69
N SER A 15 8.30 -3.28 -3.93
CA SER A 15 8.78 -2.51 -5.07
C SER A 15 8.27 -1.07 -5.04
N ALA A 16 8.86 -0.20 -5.89
CA ALA A 16 8.39 1.18 -6.01
C ALA A 16 6.91 1.27 -6.42
N ARG A 17 6.48 0.42 -7.36
CA ARG A 17 5.08 0.39 -7.80
C ARG A 17 4.15 -0.11 -6.69
N GLU A 18 4.56 -1.13 -5.93
CA GLU A 18 3.78 -1.60 -4.78
C GLU A 18 3.66 -0.54 -3.68
N ARG A 19 4.71 0.27 -3.48
CA ARG A 19 4.65 1.44 -2.56
C ARG A 19 3.63 2.49 -3.00
N GLU A 20 3.56 2.80 -4.30
CA GLU A 20 2.54 3.72 -4.84
C GLU A 20 1.12 3.19 -4.61
N ILE A 21 0.91 1.89 -4.84
CA ILE A 21 -0.37 1.22 -4.57
C ILE A 21 -0.72 1.31 -3.08
N LEU A 22 0.23 1.00 -2.18
CA LEU A 22 0.05 1.09 -0.72
C LEU A 22 -0.32 2.50 -0.27
N ALA A 23 0.38 3.52 -0.78
CA ALA A 23 0.11 4.92 -0.45
C ALA A 23 -1.34 5.30 -0.80
N HIS A 24 -1.78 4.97 -2.01
CA HIS A 24 -3.15 5.25 -2.44
C HIS A 24 -4.21 4.40 -1.72
N VAL A 25 -3.86 3.18 -1.30
CA VAL A 25 -4.73 2.38 -0.42
C VAL A 25 -4.90 3.09 0.93
N ALA A 26 -3.83 3.64 1.49
CA ALA A 26 -3.86 4.40 2.75
C ALA A 26 -4.62 5.72 2.65
N GLU A 27 -4.64 6.34 1.46
CA GLU A 27 -5.51 7.48 1.15
C GLU A 27 -7.00 7.11 1.05
N GLY A 28 -7.35 5.81 1.15
CA GLY A 28 -8.74 5.33 1.10
C GLY A 28 -9.30 5.19 -0.32
N LEU A 29 -8.46 5.31 -1.35
CA LEU A 29 -8.90 5.20 -2.74
C LEU A 29 -9.34 3.77 -3.07
N THR A 30 -10.28 3.61 -4.00
CA THR A 30 -10.73 2.32 -4.54
C THR A 30 -9.79 1.82 -5.64
N ASN A 31 -9.88 0.53 -6.02
CA ASN A 31 -9.07 -0.01 -7.12
C ASN A 31 -9.27 0.74 -8.44
N LYS A 32 -10.50 1.23 -8.69
CA LYS A 32 -10.84 2.00 -9.88
C LYS A 32 -10.14 3.37 -9.87
N GLU A 33 -10.16 4.06 -8.74
CA GLU A 33 -9.51 5.36 -8.60
C GLU A 33 -7.98 5.27 -8.66
N ILE A 34 -7.41 4.22 -8.09
CA ILE A 34 -5.97 3.92 -8.19
C ILE A 34 -5.59 3.61 -9.63
N ALA A 35 -6.39 2.80 -10.31
CA ALA A 35 -6.19 2.45 -11.72
C ALA A 35 -6.17 3.71 -12.60
N SER A 36 -7.11 4.63 -12.38
CA SER A 36 -7.13 5.93 -13.07
C SER A 36 -5.90 6.79 -12.77
N ARG A 37 -5.42 6.83 -11.53
CA ARG A 37 -4.25 7.64 -11.16
C ARG A 37 -2.92 7.09 -11.69
N LEU A 38 -2.78 5.76 -11.70
CA LEU A 38 -1.53 5.09 -12.08
C LEU A 38 -1.50 4.62 -13.53
N PHE A 39 -2.54 4.93 -14.32
CA PHE A 39 -2.71 4.47 -15.71
C PHE A 39 -2.65 2.94 -15.84
N LEU A 40 -3.35 2.25 -14.93
CA LEU A 40 -3.45 0.79 -14.88
C LEU A 40 -4.89 0.35 -15.14
N SER A 41 -5.10 -0.95 -15.34
CA SER A 41 -6.45 -1.52 -15.26
C SER A 41 -6.85 -1.76 -13.80
N GLU A 42 -8.15 -1.75 -13.51
CA GLU A 42 -8.66 -2.09 -12.17
C GLU A 42 -8.25 -3.51 -11.75
N GLY A 43 -8.22 -4.46 -12.70
CA GLY A 43 -7.75 -5.82 -12.46
C GLY A 43 -6.28 -5.89 -12.08
N THR A 44 -5.44 -5.07 -12.71
CA THR A 44 -4.01 -4.95 -12.37
C THR A 44 -3.83 -4.43 -10.94
N VAL A 45 -4.59 -3.40 -10.54
CA VAL A 45 -4.55 -2.88 -9.17
C VAL A 45 -5.03 -3.94 -8.17
N ARG A 46 -6.10 -4.67 -8.48
CA ARG A 46 -6.58 -5.77 -7.64
C ARG A 46 -5.49 -6.82 -7.43
N ASN A 47 -4.77 -7.20 -8.48
CA ASN A 47 -3.67 -8.15 -8.39
C ASN A 47 -2.52 -7.62 -7.51
N TYR A 48 -2.16 -6.33 -7.63
CA TYR A 48 -1.19 -5.71 -6.73
C TYR A 48 -1.64 -5.75 -5.27
N VAL A 49 -2.89 -5.42 -4.99
CA VAL A 49 -3.45 -5.48 -3.63
C VAL A 49 -3.40 -6.90 -3.07
N THR A 50 -3.80 -7.92 -3.85
CA THR A 50 -3.69 -9.32 -3.43
C THR A 50 -2.25 -9.74 -3.17
N ALA A 51 -1.32 -9.43 -4.07
CA ALA A 51 0.09 -9.76 -3.91
C ALA A 51 0.71 -9.07 -2.69
N LEU A 52 0.32 -7.83 -2.40
CA LEU A 52 0.73 -7.08 -1.22
C LEU A 52 0.20 -7.70 0.08
N LEU A 53 -1.07 -8.14 0.10
CA LEU A 53 -1.65 -8.84 1.25
C LEU A 53 -0.88 -10.13 1.55
N GLU A 54 -0.59 -10.93 0.53
CA GLU A 54 0.18 -12.17 0.66
C GLU A 54 1.62 -11.89 1.12
N LYS A 55 2.31 -10.96 0.45
CA LYS A 55 3.69 -10.59 0.76
C LYS A 55 3.85 -10.08 2.20
N LEU A 56 2.92 -9.24 2.66
CA LEU A 56 2.96 -8.63 3.99
C LEU A 56 2.23 -9.44 5.06
N GLN A 57 1.69 -10.61 4.70
CA GLN A 57 0.90 -11.48 5.58
C GLN A 57 -0.29 -10.77 6.24
N LEU A 58 -0.96 -9.90 5.48
CA LEU A 58 -2.12 -9.12 5.92
C LEU A 58 -3.41 -9.74 5.39
N ARG A 59 -4.50 -9.53 6.12
CA ARG A 59 -5.79 -10.19 5.84
C ARG A 59 -6.71 -9.39 4.93
N ASP A 60 -6.62 -8.06 4.99
CA ASP A 60 -7.54 -7.19 4.28
C ASP A 60 -6.92 -5.82 3.92
N ARG A 61 -7.61 -5.11 3.03
CA ARG A 61 -7.21 -3.78 2.56
C ARG A 61 -7.05 -2.76 3.70
N THR A 62 -7.86 -2.86 4.75
CA THR A 62 -7.77 -1.95 5.89
C THR A 62 -6.45 -2.16 6.62
N GLN A 63 -6.01 -3.41 6.79
CA GLN A 63 -4.69 -3.71 7.33
C GLN A 63 -3.56 -3.18 6.43
N LEU A 64 -3.69 -3.23 5.10
CA LEU A 64 -2.70 -2.59 4.19
C LEU A 64 -2.61 -1.08 4.42
N ALA A 65 -3.75 -0.40 4.56
CA ALA A 65 -3.78 1.04 4.83
C ALA A 65 -3.08 1.37 6.16
N ILE A 66 -3.43 0.66 7.24
CA ILE A 66 -2.81 0.83 8.56
C ILE A 66 -1.32 0.51 8.51
N TYR A 67 -0.94 -0.55 7.78
CA TYR A 67 0.46 -0.94 7.62
C TYR A 67 1.27 0.20 7.01
N TYR A 68 0.81 0.79 5.91
CA TYR A 68 1.45 1.96 5.31
C TYR A 68 1.49 3.15 6.27
N LEU A 69 0.41 3.45 7.00
CA LEU A 69 0.41 4.55 7.98
C LEU A 69 1.41 4.34 9.11
N ASN A 70 1.80 3.11 9.42
CA ASN A 70 2.78 2.79 10.47
C ASN A 70 4.22 2.65 9.96
N HIS A 71 4.44 2.55 8.64
CA HIS A 71 5.76 2.26 8.05
C HIS A 71 6.20 3.23 6.93
N GLY A 72 5.26 4.01 6.39
CA GLY A 72 5.44 4.99 5.33
C GLY A 72 5.68 6.40 5.83
#